data_AF-E9DVW4-F1
#
_entry.id   AF-E9DVW4-F1
#
_cell.length_a   1.000
_cell.length_b   1.000
_cell.length_c   1.000
_cell.angle_alpha   90.00
_cell.angle_beta   90.00
_cell.angle_gamma   90.00
#
_symmetry.space_group_name_H-M   'P 1'
#
loop_
_entity.id
_entity.type
_entity.pdbx_description
1 polymer ?
#
loop_
_entity_poly.entity_id
_entity_poly.type
_entity_poly.pdbx_seq_one_letter_code
_entity_poly.pdbx_strand_id
1 'polypeptide(L)'
;MAMNPERAKMLRDASAKEDELPKPPRVKCIRITGSNIVALKDTDAASPTSDRPDATLRKRSRDFFEQEHLGDIAFDDRLRRQHAPHLPLPPPPSHHTTYLTSLLQSWLLRLTLEPKPTKKSVPAVSTHMGQITSVGLLVNELMRRMGFPVLRLPTLNQVSQLVPAREYSLDRVAYGSLLEDVRKFVTQLRKTPRQNAQLGSIASGKCSLMLDKHQNNTHWAVRQSPTHSMFIAFLMSSFYGTVPGPVGATLAEQLKRESPLVMSHGDICPKNIIVDKFQIIAIMGWDCAGWYPDWWEYVKFFEARTSDKNSDWYEYASEIFCQEFPVELAVYQGVVRCQLP
;
A
#
# COMPACT_ATOMS: atom_id res chain seq x y z
N MET A 1 35.63 -6.95 70.00
CA MET A 1 36.65 -6.89 68.94
C MET A 1 36.49 -5.56 68.22
N ALA A 2 37.54 -4.74 68.21
CA ALA A 2 37.54 -3.40 67.65
C ALA A 2 37.42 -3.44 66.11
N MET A 3 36.64 -2.51 65.54
CA MET A 3 36.45 -2.37 64.11
C MET A 3 37.77 -1.95 63.43
N ASN A 4 38.12 -2.59 62.32
CA ASN A 4 39.34 -2.31 61.56
C ASN A 4 39.41 -0.81 61.19
N PRO A 5 40.48 -0.08 61.55
CA PRO A 5 40.62 1.36 61.31
C PRO A 5 40.59 1.75 59.82
N GLU A 6 40.98 0.86 58.90
CA GLU A 6 40.85 1.12 57.46
C GLU A 6 39.40 1.12 56.99
N ARG A 7 38.57 0.24 57.58
CA ARG A 7 37.13 0.15 57.26
C ARG A 7 36.37 1.37 57.78
N ALA A 8 36.78 1.91 58.93
CA ALA A 8 36.25 3.16 59.48
C ALA A 8 36.73 4.41 58.71
N LYS A 9 37.85 4.33 57.98
CA LYS A 9 38.31 5.39 57.09
C LYS A 9 37.54 5.38 55.77
N MET A 10 37.37 4.21 55.14
CA MET A 10 36.59 4.08 53.89
C MET A 10 35.13 4.56 54.03
N LEU A 11 34.48 4.28 55.15
CA LEU A 11 33.09 4.71 55.38
C LEU A 11 32.98 6.23 55.59
N ARG A 12 34.01 6.87 56.15
CA ARG A 12 34.07 8.34 56.27
C ARG A 12 34.34 9.01 54.91
N ASP A 13 35.22 8.43 54.10
CA ASP A 13 35.54 8.95 52.77
C ASP A 13 34.39 8.75 51.77
N ALA A 14 33.55 7.73 51.97
CA ALA A 14 32.34 7.49 51.16
C ALA A 14 31.22 8.50 51.49
N SER A 15 31.01 8.81 52.78
CA SER A 15 30.00 9.78 53.21
C SER A 15 30.36 11.24 52.84
N ALA A 16 31.62 11.54 52.54
CA ALA A 16 32.07 12.87 52.15
C ALA A 16 31.95 13.16 50.64
N LYS A 17 31.55 12.18 49.82
CA LYS A 17 31.46 12.30 48.35
C LYS A 17 30.04 12.34 47.79
N GLU A 18 29.01 12.29 48.62
CA GLU A 18 27.61 12.23 48.16
C GLU A 18 26.96 13.61 47.87
N ASP A 19 27.64 14.74 48.11
CA ASP A 19 27.05 16.08 47.96
C ASP A 19 27.52 16.92 46.75
N GLU A 20 28.32 16.37 45.82
CA GLU A 20 28.59 17.06 44.54
C GLU A 20 27.72 16.49 43.42
N LEU A 21 26.56 17.13 43.18
CA LEU A 21 25.81 16.94 41.93
C LEU A 21 26.75 17.22 40.73
N PRO A 22 26.78 16.34 39.71
CA PRO A 22 27.57 16.60 38.51
C PRO A 22 27.05 17.86 37.81
N LYS A 23 27.96 18.82 37.57
CA LYS A 23 27.64 20.03 36.80
C LYS A 23 27.12 19.61 35.42
N PRO A 24 25.95 20.11 34.98
CA PRO A 24 25.41 19.74 33.68
C PRO A 24 26.42 20.13 32.58
N PRO A 25 26.55 19.30 31.53
CA PRO A 25 27.44 19.62 30.42
C PRO A 25 27.01 20.96 29.82
N ARG A 26 27.97 21.90 29.69
CA ARG A 26 27.75 23.15 28.97
C ARG A 26 27.53 22.82 27.50
N VAL A 27 26.28 22.70 27.09
CA VAL A 27 25.90 22.59 25.67
C VAL A 27 26.29 23.90 24.99
N LYS A 28 27.41 23.88 24.27
CA LYS A 28 27.79 24.99 23.38
C LYS A 28 26.85 24.95 22.17
N CYS A 29 26.01 25.98 22.07
CA CYS A 29 25.23 26.37 20.90
C CYS A 29 24.18 25.34 20.43
N ILE A 30 22.97 25.43 20.99
CA ILE A 30 21.78 24.91 20.32
C ILE A 30 21.54 25.81 19.10
N ARG A 31 21.75 25.28 17.90
CA ARG A 31 21.41 25.99 16.66
C ARG A 31 19.89 26.00 16.53
N ILE A 32 19.25 27.07 16.98
CA ILE A 32 17.81 27.28 16.86
C ILE A 32 17.52 27.54 15.38
N THR A 33 16.95 26.56 14.69
CA THR A 33 16.40 26.78 13.34
C THR A 33 15.10 27.58 13.46
N GLY A 34 14.76 28.38 12.43
CA GLY A 34 13.67 29.35 12.48
C GLY A 34 12.29 28.79 12.88
N SER A 35 12.07 27.48 12.76
CA SER A 35 10.85 26.80 13.23
C SER A 35 10.67 26.82 14.76
N ASN A 36 11.76 26.92 15.53
CA ASN A 36 11.71 26.93 17.00
C ASN A 36 11.51 28.33 17.59
N ILE A 37 11.73 29.39 16.80
CA ILE A 37 11.58 30.79 17.26
C ILE A 37 10.11 31.16 17.43
N VAL A 38 9.22 30.57 16.61
CA VAL A 38 7.78 30.86 16.66
C VAL A 38 7.15 30.27 17.93
N ALA A 39 7.58 29.08 18.36
CA ALA A 39 7.09 28.45 19.59
C ALA A 39 7.57 29.11 20.90
N LEU A 40 8.65 29.91 20.83
CA LEU A 40 9.23 30.59 22.00
C LEU A 40 8.72 32.03 22.21
N LYS A 41 7.88 32.54 21.29
CA LYS A 41 7.33 33.91 21.36
C LYS A 41 5.92 34.01 21.94
N ASP A 42 5.26 32.89 22.21
CA ASP A 42 4.02 32.88 23.00
C ASP A 42 4.38 32.90 24.50
N THR A 43 4.67 34.09 25.02
CA THR A 43 4.92 34.33 26.45
C THR A 43 3.63 34.48 27.28
N ASP A 44 2.45 34.30 26.70
CA ASP A 44 1.15 34.51 27.37
C ASP A 44 0.26 33.25 27.48
N ALA A 45 0.82 32.04 27.31
CA ALA A 45 0.09 30.82 27.66
C ALA A 45 0.15 30.59 29.19
N ALA A 46 -0.90 31.05 29.85
CA ALA A 46 -1.14 31.00 31.28
C ALA A 46 -0.80 29.66 31.98
N SER A 47 -0.25 29.81 33.19
CA SER A 47 -0.18 28.91 34.35
C SER A 47 -0.81 27.50 34.22
N PRO A 48 -0.07 26.42 34.56
CA PRO A 48 -0.59 25.06 34.46
C PRO A 48 -1.61 24.78 35.57
N THR A 49 -2.87 24.64 35.21
CA THR A 49 -3.85 23.90 36.03
C THR A 49 -3.55 22.41 35.89
N SER A 50 -3.13 21.82 37.01
CA SER A 50 -3.06 20.40 37.27
C SER A 50 -4.44 19.77 37.07
N ASP A 51 -4.63 18.99 36.01
CA ASP A 51 -5.46 17.77 35.99
C ASP A 51 -5.56 17.19 34.56
N ARG A 52 -4.60 16.37 34.15
CA ARG A 52 -4.79 15.32 33.12
C ARG A 52 -3.87 14.12 33.40
N PRO A 53 -4.36 12.88 33.24
CA PRO A 53 -3.60 11.69 33.57
C PRO A 53 -2.44 11.45 32.60
N ASP A 54 -1.39 10.88 33.19
CA ASP A 54 -0.03 10.69 32.74
C ASP A 54 0.10 9.99 31.36
N ALA A 55 0.17 10.78 30.28
CA ALA A 55 0.64 10.31 28.98
C ALA A 55 2.18 10.27 29.03
N THR A 56 2.72 9.22 29.65
CA THR A 56 4.17 8.98 29.63
C THR A 56 4.65 8.83 28.18
N LEU A 57 5.22 9.92 27.64
CA LEU A 57 6.03 9.92 26.43
C LEU A 57 7.19 8.94 26.61
N ARG A 58 7.02 7.69 26.20
CA ARG A 58 8.11 6.70 26.20
C ARG A 58 9.10 7.04 25.08
N LYS A 59 10.06 7.91 25.39
CA LYS A 59 11.28 8.10 24.59
C LYS A 59 12.15 6.85 24.77
N ARG A 60 12.46 6.13 23.69
CA ARG A 60 13.45 5.04 23.69
C ARG A 60 14.81 5.62 23.29
N SER A 61 15.87 5.29 24.02
CA SER A 61 17.22 5.76 23.69
C SER A 61 17.74 5.08 22.42
N ARG A 62 18.37 5.87 21.56
CA ARG A 62 19.05 5.45 20.34
C ARG A 62 20.47 4.93 20.60
N ASP A 63 20.97 5.11 21.83
CA ASP A 63 22.29 4.63 22.26
C ASP A 63 22.39 3.09 22.32
N PHE A 64 21.26 2.39 22.15
CA PHE A 64 21.17 0.94 22.10
C PHE A 64 21.49 0.32 20.72
N PHE A 65 21.80 1.13 19.69
CA PHE A 65 22.11 0.67 18.32
C PHE A 65 23.53 1.00 17.84
N GLU A 66 24.40 1.37 18.78
CA GLU A 66 25.84 1.51 18.60
C GLU A 66 26.36 2.59 17.65
N GLN A 67 27.58 2.98 18.02
CA GLN A 67 28.44 4.05 17.57
C GLN A 67 28.89 3.90 16.12
N GLU A 68 28.52 4.84 15.26
CA GLU A 68 29.29 5.19 14.06
C GLU A 68 29.54 6.70 14.00
N HIS A 69 30.81 7.07 13.81
CA HIS A 69 31.29 8.43 13.67
C HIS A 69 30.82 9.06 12.35
N LEU A 70 30.17 10.22 12.43
CA LEU A 70 29.95 11.10 11.28
C LEU A 70 30.77 12.38 11.48
N GLY A 71 31.86 12.47 10.71
CA GLY A 71 32.68 13.68 10.58
C GLY A 71 31.99 14.78 9.77
N ASP A 72 32.61 15.96 9.81
CA ASP A 72 32.11 17.26 9.33
C ASP A 72 31.50 17.25 7.93
N ILE A 73 30.27 17.76 7.81
CA ILE A 73 29.62 18.04 6.52
C ILE A 73 29.49 19.55 6.34
N ALA A 74 30.24 20.06 5.36
CA ALA A 74 30.10 21.40 4.81
C ALA A 74 28.71 21.60 4.17
N PHE A 75 28.14 22.81 4.30
CA PHE A 75 26.90 23.17 3.62
C PHE A 75 27.13 23.33 2.10
N ASP A 76 26.32 22.62 1.29
CA ASP A 76 26.40 22.59 -0.18
C ASP A 76 25.44 23.62 -0.82
N ASP A 77 25.96 24.43 -1.74
CA ASP A 77 25.26 25.50 -2.50
C ASP A 77 24.26 24.99 -3.56
N ARG A 78 23.87 23.69 -3.53
CA ARG A 78 22.90 23.06 -4.43
C ARG A 78 21.43 23.14 -3.98
N LEU A 79 21.06 24.02 -3.05
CA LEU A 79 19.72 24.16 -2.46
C LEU A 79 18.63 24.55 -3.48
N ARG A 80 18.23 23.60 -4.33
CA ARG A 80 16.98 23.65 -5.07
C ARG A 80 15.90 23.03 -4.19
N ARG A 81 14.81 23.79 -3.96
CA ARG A 81 13.62 23.25 -3.29
C ARG A 81 13.12 22.06 -4.13
N GLN A 82 13.31 20.85 -3.62
CA GLN A 82 12.79 19.65 -4.24
C GLN A 82 11.27 19.65 -4.05
N HIS A 83 10.53 19.51 -5.16
CA HIS A 83 9.08 19.45 -5.16
C HIS A 83 8.66 18.04 -5.55
N ALA A 84 7.59 17.54 -4.92
CA ALA A 84 6.95 16.31 -5.36
C ALA A 84 6.53 16.42 -6.85
N PRO A 85 6.52 15.31 -7.60
CA PRO A 85 6.11 15.31 -8.99
C PRO A 85 4.67 15.83 -9.12
N HIS A 86 4.46 16.76 -10.05
CA HIS A 86 3.16 17.37 -10.29
C HIS A 86 2.29 16.47 -11.16
N LEU A 87 1.15 16.03 -10.64
CA LEU A 87 0.14 15.32 -11.44
C LEU A 87 -0.64 16.35 -12.27
N PRO A 88 -0.66 16.25 -13.62
CA PRO A 88 -1.42 17.17 -14.45
C PRO A 88 -2.91 17.17 -14.11
N LEU A 89 -3.58 18.28 -14.42
CA LEU A 89 -5.03 18.43 -14.24
C LEU A 89 -5.81 17.35 -15.00
N PRO A 90 -7.00 16.98 -14.53
CA PRO A 90 -7.86 16.04 -15.25
C PRO A 90 -8.21 16.60 -16.65
N PRO A 91 -8.36 15.73 -17.66
CA PRO A 91 -8.83 16.15 -18.98
C PRO A 91 -10.25 16.75 -18.90
N PRO A 92 -10.63 17.64 -19.82
CA PRO A 92 -11.97 18.22 -19.83
C PRO A 92 -13.04 17.13 -20.02
N PRO A 93 -14.28 17.35 -19.52
CA PRO A 93 -15.37 16.40 -19.69
C PRO A 93 -15.60 16.06 -21.17
N SER A 94 -15.62 14.77 -21.47
CA SER A 94 -15.86 14.20 -22.79
C SER A 94 -16.61 12.87 -22.64
N HIS A 95 -17.10 12.33 -23.75
CA HIS A 95 -17.72 10.99 -23.75
C HIS A 95 -16.78 9.93 -23.13
N HIS A 96 -15.48 9.99 -23.44
CA HIS A 96 -14.49 9.05 -22.90
C HIS A 96 -14.29 9.19 -21.39
N THR A 97 -14.19 10.42 -20.87
CA THR A 97 -13.99 10.64 -19.43
C THR A 97 -15.23 10.26 -18.62
N THR A 98 -16.42 10.60 -19.13
CA THR A 98 -17.69 10.23 -18.49
C THR A 98 -17.88 8.72 -18.47
N TYR A 99 -17.59 8.05 -19.60
CA TYR A 99 -17.60 6.59 -19.67
C TYR A 99 -16.64 5.98 -18.64
N LEU A 100 -15.38 6.39 -18.62
CA LEU A 100 -14.38 5.84 -17.69
C LEU A 100 -14.77 6.06 -16.22
N THR A 101 -15.29 7.23 -15.86
CA THR A 101 -15.77 7.50 -14.49
C THR A 101 -16.99 6.64 -14.14
N SER A 102 -17.91 6.42 -15.08
CA SER A 102 -19.07 5.53 -14.83
C SER A 102 -18.68 4.09 -14.51
N LEU A 103 -17.49 3.65 -14.94
CA LEU A 103 -17.02 2.29 -14.67
C LEU A 103 -16.67 2.04 -13.19
N LEU A 104 -16.56 3.09 -12.39
CA LEU A 104 -16.33 3.01 -10.94
C LEU A 104 -17.57 2.57 -10.16
N GLN A 105 -18.72 2.43 -10.83
CA GLN A 105 -19.94 1.92 -10.21
C GLN A 105 -19.71 0.51 -9.66
N SER A 106 -20.00 0.34 -8.36
CA SER A 106 -19.88 -0.92 -7.63
C SER A 106 -21.19 -1.70 -7.63
N TRP A 107 -21.07 -3.02 -7.68
CA TRP A 107 -22.15 -4.00 -7.69
C TRP A 107 -21.90 -5.02 -6.58
N LEU A 108 -22.96 -5.46 -5.91
CA LEU A 108 -22.88 -6.54 -4.95
C LEU A 108 -22.70 -7.87 -5.69
N LEU A 109 -21.68 -8.63 -5.32
CA LEU A 109 -21.36 -9.94 -5.88
C LEU A 109 -21.58 -10.99 -4.79
N ARG A 110 -22.66 -11.77 -4.89
CA ARG A 110 -22.88 -12.96 -4.05
C ARG A 110 -22.37 -14.18 -4.81
N LEU A 111 -21.49 -14.97 -4.21
CA LEU A 111 -20.90 -16.16 -4.80
C LEU A 111 -21.21 -17.35 -3.91
N THR A 112 -22.05 -18.25 -4.39
CA THR A 112 -22.38 -19.49 -3.67
C THR A 112 -21.62 -20.68 -4.23
N LEU A 113 -20.72 -21.23 -3.42
CA LEU A 113 -19.97 -22.44 -3.68
C LEU A 113 -20.75 -23.65 -3.16
N GLU A 114 -21.15 -24.55 -4.06
CA GLU A 114 -21.90 -25.76 -3.74
C GLU A 114 -21.03 -27.01 -4.00
N PRO A 115 -20.58 -27.73 -2.98
CA PRO A 115 -19.73 -28.89 -3.21
C PRO A 115 -20.47 -30.01 -3.98
N LYS A 116 -19.72 -30.87 -4.67
CA LYS A 116 -20.26 -31.90 -5.57
C LYS A 116 -20.96 -32.90 -4.68
N PRO A 117 -22.22 -33.27 -4.98
CA PRO A 117 -22.95 -34.18 -4.13
C PRO A 117 -22.18 -35.50 -4.00
N THR A 118 -21.78 -35.84 -2.78
CA THR A 118 -21.20 -37.14 -2.45
C THR A 118 -22.27 -38.04 -1.85
N LYS A 119 -22.19 -39.35 -2.09
CA LYS A 119 -23.18 -40.35 -1.62
C LYS A 119 -23.37 -40.40 -0.09
N LYS A 120 -22.59 -39.64 0.70
CA LYS A 120 -22.52 -39.73 2.17
C LYS A 120 -22.84 -38.42 2.92
N SER A 121 -23.06 -37.29 2.25
CA SER A 121 -23.37 -36.03 2.95
C SER A 121 -24.02 -34.99 2.04
N VAL A 122 -24.96 -34.21 2.59
CA VAL A 122 -25.45 -32.97 1.97
C VAL A 122 -24.29 -31.96 1.98
N PRO A 123 -23.87 -31.43 0.82
CA PRO A 123 -22.80 -30.44 0.74
C PRO A 123 -23.15 -29.17 1.52
N ALA A 124 -22.25 -28.71 2.40
CA ALA A 124 -22.41 -27.41 3.03
C ALA A 124 -22.18 -26.32 1.97
N VAL A 125 -23.27 -25.66 1.57
CA VAL A 125 -23.25 -24.51 0.67
C VAL A 125 -22.59 -23.34 1.39
N SER A 126 -21.57 -22.73 0.79
CA SER A 126 -20.92 -21.54 1.35
C SER A 126 -21.13 -20.33 0.45
N THR A 127 -21.71 -19.28 1.01
CA THR A 127 -22.00 -18.04 0.29
C THR A 127 -21.01 -16.96 0.72
N HIS A 128 -20.32 -16.40 -0.28
CA HIS A 128 -19.35 -15.33 -0.11
C HIS A 128 -19.94 -14.06 -0.72
N MET A 129 -19.93 -12.97 0.03
CA MET A 129 -20.37 -11.67 -0.45
C MET A 129 -19.15 -10.80 -0.71
N GLY A 130 -19.10 -10.18 -1.88
CA GLY A 130 -18.08 -9.24 -2.29
C GLY A 130 -18.69 -8.08 -3.06
N GLN A 131 -17.83 -7.16 -3.48
CA GLN A 131 -18.17 -6.10 -4.42
C GLN A 131 -17.35 -6.27 -5.69
N ILE A 132 -17.94 -5.90 -6.82
CA ILE A 132 -17.25 -5.81 -8.10
C ILE A 132 -17.71 -4.56 -8.83
N THR A 133 -16.79 -3.84 -9.43
CA THR A 133 -17.03 -2.64 -10.23
C THR A 133 -17.27 -3.01 -11.69
N SER A 134 -17.82 -2.07 -12.46
CA SER A 134 -17.90 -2.24 -13.92
C SER A 134 -16.53 -2.38 -14.57
N VAL A 135 -15.47 -1.79 -14.00
CA VAL A 135 -14.07 -2.07 -14.37
C VAL A 135 -13.75 -3.55 -14.20
N GLY A 136 -13.99 -4.10 -13.00
CA GLY A 136 -13.72 -5.51 -12.70
C GLY A 136 -14.44 -6.46 -13.63
N LEU A 137 -15.69 -6.18 -14.00
CA LEU A 137 -16.45 -6.97 -14.98
C LEU A 137 -15.83 -6.96 -16.38
N LEU A 138 -15.38 -5.80 -16.85
CA LEU A 138 -14.75 -5.66 -18.17
C LEU A 138 -13.41 -6.38 -18.23
N VAL A 139 -12.56 -6.20 -17.22
CA VAL A 139 -11.26 -6.88 -17.17
C VAL A 139 -11.46 -8.39 -17.00
N ASN A 140 -12.40 -8.83 -16.18
CA ASN A 140 -12.73 -10.25 -16.04
C ASN A 140 -13.13 -10.88 -17.39
N GLU A 141 -14.00 -10.22 -18.16
CA GLU A 141 -14.38 -10.69 -19.50
C GLU A 141 -13.19 -10.69 -20.47
N LEU A 142 -12.30 -9.68 -20.40
CA LEU A 142 -11.07 -9.64 -21.19
C LEU A 142 -10.18 -10.84 -20.88
N MET A 143 -9.89 -11.10 -19.61
CA MET A 143 -9.07 -12.22 -19.16
C MET A 143 -9.70 -13.57 -19.56
N ARG A 144 -11.03 -13.69 -19.50
CA ARG A 144 -11.76 -14.88 -19.93
C ARG A 144 -11.55 -15.16 -21.43
N ARG A 145 -11.59 -14.14 -22.28
CA ARG A 145 -11.33 -14.27 -23.72
C ARG A 145 -9.90 -14.67 -24.03
N MET A 146 -8.96 -14.36 -23.14
CA MET A 146 -7.55 -14.73 -23.24
C MET A 146 -7.25 -16.11 -22.64
N GLY A 147 -8.27 -16.84 -22.17
CA GLY A 147 -8.13 -18.21 -21.67
C GLY A 147 -7.68 -18.32 -20.22
N PHE A 148 -7.70 -17.23 -19.44
CA PHE A 148 -7.38 -17.28 -18.01
C PHE A 148 -8.50 -17.97 -17.21
N PRO A 149 -8.17 -18.65 -16.10
CA PRO A 149 -9.14 -19.29 -15.21
C PRO A 149 -9.88 -18.23 -14.38
N VAL A 150 -10.82 -17.52 -15.01
CA VAL A 150 -11.65 -16.49 -14.38
C VAL A 150 -13.10 -16.93 -14.31
N LEU A 151 -13.84 -16.42 -13.33
CA LEU A 151 -15.26 -16.69 -13.23
C LEU A 151 -16.00 -16.14 -14.45
N ARG A 152 -16.95 -16.91 -14.97
CA ARG A 152 -17.87 -16.41 -16.01
C ARG A 152 -18.92 -15.51 -15.36
N LEU A 153 -18.60 -14.23 -15.27
CA LEU A 153 -19.48 -13.17 -14.80
C LEU A 153 -20.34 -12.60 -15.94
N PRO A 154 -21.49 -11.95 -15.66
CA PRO A 154 -22.27 -11.27 -16.67
C PRO A 154 -21.46 -10.14 -17.32
N THR A 155 -21.68 -9.92 -18.60
CA THR A 155 -21.14 -8.77 -19.32
C THR A 155 -21.80 -7.48 -18.83
N LEU A 156 -21.12 -6.34 -18.98
CA LEU A 156 -21.65 -5.04 -18.58
C LEU A 156 -23.04 -4.75 -19.19
N ASN A 157 -23.26 -5.16 -20.45
CA ASN A 157 -24.55 -5.02 -21.14
C ASN A 157 -25.68 -5.84 -20.48
N GLN A 158 -25.35 -7.00 -19.91
CA GLN A 158 -26.32 -7.83 -19.21
C GLN A 158 -26.66 -7.22 -17.85
N VAL A 159 -25.68 -6.60 -17.17
CA VAL A 159 -25.88 -5.95 -15.87
C VAL A 159 -26.66 -4.64 -16.02
N SER A 160 -26.42 -3.85 -17.07
CA SER A 160 -27.13 -2.59 -17.33
C SER A 160 -28.65 -2.75 -17.57
N GLN A 161 -29.09 -3.98 -17.84
CA GLN A 161 -30.51 -4.33 -18.00
C GLN A 161 -31.19 -4.73 -16.66
N LEU A 162 -30.42 -4.83 -15.57
CA LEU A 162 -30.92 -5.19 -14.25
C LEU A 162 -31.36 -3.92 -13.49
N VAL A 163 -32.56 -3.94 -12.92
CA VAL A 163 -33.16 -2.81 -12.18
C VAL A 163 -32.46 -2.65 -10.80
N PRO A 164 -32.18 -1.43 -10.30
CA PRO A 164 -31.42 -1.20 -9.05
C PRO A 164 -32.08 -1.68 -7.74
N ALA A 165 -33.25 -2.31 -7.81
CA ALA A 165 -34.13 -2.55 -6.67
C ALA A 165 -34.18 -4.01 -6.17
N ARG A 166 -33.29 -4.89 -6.64
CA ARG A 166 -33.21 -6.27 -6.12
C ARG A 166 -31.74 -6.65 -5.92
N GLU A 167 -31.41 -7.17 -4.75
CA GLU A 167 -30.09 -7.78 -4.47
C GLU A 167 -29.89 -8.99 -5.39
N TYR A 168 -29.27 -8.78 -6.54
CA TYR A 168 -28.98 -9.85 -7.47
C TYR A 168 -27.72 -10.60 -7.02
N SER A 169 -27.90 -11.89 -6.79
CA SER A 169 -26.86 -12.86 -6.41
C SER A 169 -26.25 -13.53 -7.66
N LEU A 170 -24.94 -13.79 -7.66
CA LEU A 170 -24.20 -14.42 -8.77
C LEU A 170 -23.57 -15.76 -8.33
N ASP A 171 -24.40 -16.80 -8.21
CA ASP A 171 -24.00 -18.07 -7.60
C ASP A 171 -23.12 -18.97 -8.51
N ARG A 172 -21.96 -19.43 -8.01
CA ARG A 172 -21.03 -20.33 -8.73
C ARG A 172 -20.18 -21.24 -7.84
N VAL A 173 -20.09 -22.50 -8.28
CA VAL A 173 -19.33 -23.64 -7.71
C VAL A 173 -18.04 -23.91 -8.49
N ALA A 174 -16.92 -24.24 -7.84
CA ALA A 174 -15.70 -24.61 -8.57
C ALA A 174 -14.75 -25.54 -7.75
N TYR A 175 -13.92 -26.40 -8.45
CA TYR A 175 -12.89 -27.38 -7.98
C TYR A 175 -11.33 -27.19 -8.28
N GLY A 176 -10.43 -26.63 -7.39
CA GLY A 176 -9.00 -27.13 -7.15
C GLY A 176 -7.93 -26.78 -5.91
N SER A 177 -6.63 -26.34 -6.03
CA SER A 177 -5.28 -26.61 -5.31
C SER A 177 -4.48 -25.41 -5.13
N LEU A 178 -3.51 -25.54 -4.21
CA LEU A 178 -2.35 -24.70 -4.15
C LEU A 178 -1.03 -25.09 -4.85
N LEU A 179 -0.34 -23.96 -5.17
CA LEU A 179 1.07 -23.58 -5.11
C LEU A 179 1.91 -23.52 -6.39
N GLU A 180 1.73 -24.37 -7.40
CA GLU A 180 2.36 -24.08 -8.71
C GLU A 180 1.54 -23.15 -9.61
N ASP A 181 0.22 -23.08 -9.37
CA ASP A 181 -0.71 -22.42 -10.27
C ASP A 181 -0.70 -20.89 -10.15
N VAL A 182 -0.41 -20.33 -8.97
CA VAL A 182 -0.34 -18.86 -8.78
C VAL A 182 0.86 -18.28 -9.52
N ARG A 183 2.04 -18.91 -9.40
CA ARG A 183 3.24 -18.50 -10.14
C ARG A 183 3.03 -18.60 -11.65
N LYS A 184 2.46 -19.72 -12.12
CA LYS A 184 2.10 -19.91 -13.54
C LYS A 184 1.13 -18.83 -14.00
N PHE A 185 0.10 -18.53 -13.20
CA PHE A 185 -0.86 -17.47 -13.46
C PHE A 185 -0.20 -16.09 -13.54
N VAL A 186 0.54 -15.65 -12.52
CA VAL A 186 1.22 -14.33 -12.52
C VAL A 186 2.20 -14.23 -13.68
N THR A 187 2.92 -15.31 -13.99
CA THR A 187 3.84 -15.36 -15.14
C THR A 187 3.09 -15.24 -16.47
N GLN A 188 1.97 -15.94 -16.64
CA GLN A 188 1.13 -15.86 -17.85
C GLN A 188 0.49 -14.48 -17.97
N LEU A 189 0.00 -13.91 -16.86
CA LEU A 189 -0.58 -12.58 -16.81
C LEU A 189 0.43 -11.54 -17.28
N ARG A 190 1.67 -11.59 -16.78
CA ARG A 190 2.73 -10.66 -17.22
C ARG A 190 3.12 -10.82 -18.70
N LYS A 191 2.93 -12.01 -19.28
CA LYS A 191 3.20 -12.31 -20.69
C LYS A 191 2.03 -12.00 -21.63
N THR A 192 0.91 -11.50 -21.10
CA THR A 192 -0.26 -11.11 -21.88
C THR A 192 0.14 -10.16 -23.03
N PRO A 193 -0.22 -10.45 -24.30
CA PRO A 193 0.12 -9.59 -25.43
C PRO A 193 -0.43 -8.17 -25.30
N ARG A 194 0.44 -7.20 -25.56
CA ARG A 194 0.15 -5.77 -25.42
C ARG A 194 -0.51 -5.21 -26.68
N GLN A 195 -1.79 -5.51 -26.92
CA GLN A 195 -2.53 -4.89 -28.03
C GLN A 195 -3.15 -3.57 -27.56
N ASN A 196 -2.59 -2.43 -28.00
CA ASN A 196 -3.08 -1.08 -27.71
C ASN A 196 -3.16 -0.71 -26.21
N ALA A 197 -2.36 -1.35 -25.36
CA ALA A 197 -2.41 -1.12 -23.92
C ALA A 197 -1.77 0.22 -23.52
N GLN A 198 -2.58 1.05 -22.86
CA GLN A 198 -2.17 2.29 -22.19
C GLN A 198 -2.02 2.04 -20.70
N LEU A 199 -1.21 2.87 -20.01
CA LEU A 199 -1.05 2.78 -18.57
C LEU A 199 -2.40 2.97 -17.87
N GLY A 200 -2.74 2.08 -16.95
CA GLY A 200 -3.99 2.09 -16.20
C GLY A 200 -4.82 0.84 -16.40
N SER A 201 -6.00 0.84 -15.77
CA SER A 201 -6.95 -0.27 -15.76
C SER A 201 -7.69 -0.43 -17.08
N ILE A 202 -8.44 0.58 -17.49
CA ILE A 202 -9.23 0.59 -18.73
C ILE A 202 -8.98 1.89 -19.48
N ALA A 203 -8.82 1.78 -20.81
CA ALA A 203 -8.67 2.91 -21.71
C ALA A 203 -9.92 3.11 -22.59
N SER A 204 -10.22 4.37 -22.88
CA SER A 204 -11.24 4.80 -23.84
C SER A 204 -10.67 5.94 -24.67
N GLY A 205 -10.43 5.68 -25.96
CA GLY A 205 -9.69 6.60 -26.82
C GLY A 205 -8.27 6.84 -26.31
N LYS A 206 -7.89 8.10 -26.14
CA LYS A 206 -6.59 8.49 -25.54
C LYS A 206 -6.65 8.60 -24.01
N CYS A 207 -7.81 8.42 -23.39
CA CYS A 207 -7.95 8.51 -21.93
C CYS A 207 -7.82 7.13 -21.30
N SER A 208 -7.23 7.07 -20.11
CA SER A 208 -7.12 5.84 -19.33
C SER A 208 -7.40 6.12 -17.86
N LEU A 209 -8.05 5.17 -17.21
CA LEU A 209 -8.40 5.17 -15.79
C LEU A 209 -7.29 4.46 -15.00
N MET A 210 -6.62 5.17 -14.10
CA MET A 210 -5.65 4.62 -13.14
C MET A 210 -6.34 4.40 -11.80
N LEU A 211 -6.00 3.29 -11.13
CA LEU A 211 -6.56 2.88 -9.84
C LEU A 211 -5.43 2.49 -8.88
N ASP A 212 -5.54 2.95 -7.63
CA ASP A 212 -4.74 2.46 -6.51
C ASP A 212 -5.66 2.14 -5.33
N LYS A 213 -5.94 0.84 -5.15
CA LYS A 213 -6.80 0.35 -4.08
C LYS A 213 -5.97 0.08 -2.83
N HIS A 214 -6.39 0.70 -1.75
CA HIS A 214 -5.91 0.39 -0.41
C HIS A 214 -7.01 -0.35 0.34
N GLN A 215 -6.73 -0.58 1.62
CA GLN A 215 -7.60 -1.34 2.49
C GLN A 215 -8.99 -0.73 2.66
N ASN A 216 -9.08 0.60 2.81
CA ASN A 216 -10.32 1.30 3.16
C ASN A 216 -10.80 2.27 2.08
N ASN A 217 -9.98 2.49 1.05
CA ASN A 217 -10.19 3.52 0.05
C ASN A 217 -9.58 3.09 -1.29
N THR A 218 -10.03 3.71 -2.36
CA THR A 218 -9.47 3.51 -3.70
C THR A 218 -9.26 4.86 -4.33
N HIS A 219 -8.00 5.21 -4.54
CA HIS A 219 -7.62 6.39 -5.30
C HIS A 219 -7.80 6.09 -6.78
N TRP A 220 -8.28 7.08 -7.53
CA TRP A 220 -8.47 6.93 -8.97
C TRP A 220 -8.23 8.23 -9.71
N ALA A 221 -7.82 8.13 -10.97
CA ALA A 221 -7.62 9.28 -11.83
C ALA A 221 -7.80 8.90 -13.30
N VAL A 222 -8.52 9.72 -14.06
CA VAL A 222 -8.55 9.62 -15.52
C VAL A 222 -7.51 10.58 -16.09
N ARG A 223 -6.60 10.09 -16.94
CA ARG A 223 -5.59 10.92 -17.62
C ARG A 223 -5.52 10.60 -19.10
N GLN A 224 -5.20 11.62 -19.89
CA GLN A 224 -4.97 11.47 -21.31
C GLN A 224 -3.52 11.02 -21.55
N SER A 225 -3.36 9.90 -22.25
CA SER A 225 -2.09 9.28 -22.63
C SER A 225 -1.12 9.19 -21.45
N PRO A 226 -1.52 8.52 -20.34
CA PRO A 226 -0.73 8.52 -19.13
C PRO A 226 0.65 7.90 -19.33
N THR A 227 1.66 8.60 -18.81
CA THR A 227 3.07 8.17 -18.79
C THR A 227 3.43 7.55 -17.43
N HIS A 228 4.58 6.90 -17.36
CA HIS A 228 5.15 6.40 -16.11
C HIS A 228 5.31 7.51 -15.06
N SER A 229 5.80 8.68 -15.47
CA SER A 229 5.93 9.85 -14.57
C SER A 229 4.59 10.37 -14.05
N MET A 230 3.54 10.36 -14.88
CA MET A 230 2.18 10.69 -14.45
C MET A 230 1.64 9.66 -13.44
N PHE A 231 1.98 8.39 -13.60
CA PHE A 231 1.58 7.36 -12.64
C PHE A 231 2.25 7.55 -11.27
N ILE A 232 3.56 7.84 -11.24
CA ILE A 232 4.26 8.18 -9.99
C ILE A 232 3.64 9.43 -9.34
N ALA A 233 3.36 10.47 -10.13
CA ALA A 233 2.70 11.67 -9.65
C ALA A 233 1.29 11.38 -9.12
N PHE A 234 0.58 10.42 -9.71
CA PHE A 234 -0.73 9.96 -9.24
C PHE A 234 -0.64 9.34 -7.84
N LEU A 235 0.32 8.44 -7.61
CA LEU A 235 0.54 7.84 -6.30
C LEU A 235 0.82 8.88 -5.20
N MET A 236 1.47 9.99 -5.56
CA MET A 236 1.84 11.05 -4.62
C MET A 236 0.79 12.16 -4.49
N SER A 237 -0.20 12.18 -5.37
CA SER A 237 -1.20 13.24 -5.42
C SER A 237 -2.11 13.29 -4.20
N SER A 238 -2.21 12.18 -3.47
CA SER A 238 -2.98 12.06 -2.23
C SER A 238 -2.14 12.25 -0.97
N PHE A 239 -0.91 12.76 -1.05
CA PHE A 239 -0.09 12.97 0.14
C PHE A 239 -0.70 14.00 1.12
N TYR A 240 -0.51 13.79 2.43
CA TYR A 240 -0.81 14.82 3.42
C TYR A 240 -0.02 16.10 3.09
N GLY A 241 -0.65 17.27 3.23
CA GLY A 241 0.03 18.56 3.04
C GLY A 241 1.20 18.81 3.99
N THR A 242 1.30 18.02 5.08
CA THR A 242 2.41 18.03 6.04
C THR A 242 3.63 17.24 5.56
N VAL A 243 3.53 16.45 4.50
CA VAL A 243 4.65 15.67 3.96
C VAL A 243 5.69 16.64 3.37
N PRO A 244 6.95 16.63 3.85
CA PRO A 244 7.97 17.50 3.30
C PRO A 244 8.25 17.22 1.82
N GLY A 245 8.37 18.28 1.01
CA GLY A 245 8.69 18.16 -0.42
C GLY A 245 9.89 17.25 -0.76
N PRO A 246 11.01 17.30 -0.03
CA PRO A 246 12.13 16.38 -0.23
C PRO A 246 11.79 14.90 -0.05
N VAL A 247 10.84 14.57 0.85
CA VAL A 247 10.38 13.19 1.03
C VAL A 247 9.66 12.72 -0.23
N GLY A 248 8.69 13.49 -0.72
CA GLY A 248 7.99 13.16 -1.95
C GLY A 248 8.90 13.08 -3.17
N ALA A 249 9.83 14.03 -3.31
CA ALA A 249 10.81 14.03 -4.40
C ALA A 249 11.75 12.80 -4.35
N THR A 250 12.22 12.43 -3.15
CA THR A 250 13.10 11.25 -2.98
C THR A 250 12.36 9.97 -3.33
N LEU A 251 11.13 9.80 -2.85
CA LEU A 251 10.30 8.64 -3.21
C LEU A 251 10.05 8.59 -4.74
N ALA A 252 9.82 9.74 -5.38
CA ALA A 252 9.58 9.81 -6.81
C ALA A 252 10.80 9.41 -7.63
N GLU A 253 11.98 9.88 -7.22
CA GLU A 253 13.22 9.56 -7.91
C GLU A 253 13.51 8.05 -7.87
N GLN A 254 13.20 7.37 -6.77
CA GLN A 254 13.40 5.91 -6.66
C GLN A 254 12.46 5.10 -7.58
N LEU A 255 11.27 5.62 -7.92
CA LEU A 255 10.35 4.95 -8.85
C LEU A 255 10.54 5.36 -10.32
N LYS A 256 11.48 6.28 -10.61
CA LYS A 256 11.64 6.89 -11.93
C LYS A 256 12.12 5.94 -13.02
N ARG A 257 12.70 4.80 -12.64
CA ARG A 257 13.17 3.76 -13.55
C ARG A 257 12.11 3.45 -14.61
N GLU A 258 12.49 3.54 -15.88
CA GLU A 258 11.62 3.10 -16.97
C GLU A 258 11.31 1.61 -16.81
N SER A 259 10.02 1.31 -16.84
CA SER A 259 9.49 -0.01 -16.55
C SER A 259 8.53 -0.40 -17.67
N PRO A 260 8.67 -1.60 -18.27
CA PRO A 260 7.69 -2.06 -19.23
C PRO A 260 6.31 -2.17 -18.57
N LEU A 261 5.26 -1.86 -19.32
CA LEU A 261 3.90 -2.12 -18.86
C LEU A 261 3.57 -3.61 -19.02
N VAL A 262 3.15 -4.22 -17.93
CA VAL A 262 2.68 -5.60 -17.87
C VAL A 262 1.26 -5.62 -17.32
N MET A 263 0.47 -6.61 -17.75
CA MET A 263 -0.83 -6.84 -17.13
C MET A 263 -0.59 -7.24 -15.67
N SER A 264 -1.23 -6.50 -14.77
CA SER A 264 -1.20 -6.68 -13.32
C SER A 264 -2.64 -6.89 -12.83
N HIS A 265 -2.83 -7.75 -11.85
CA HIS A 265 -4.11 -7.97 -11.18
C HIS A 265 -4.38 -6.87 -10.14
N GLY A 266 -3.36 -6.43 -9.41
CA GLY A 266 -3.42 -5.32 -8.44
C GLY A 266 -4.12 -5.64 -7.11
N ASP A 267 -4.52 -6.90 -6.88
CA ASP A 267 -5.16 -7.39 -5.64
C ASP A 267 -5.04 -8.92 -5.53
N ILE A 268 -3.93 -9.52 -5.99
CA ILE A 268 -3.76 -10.99 -5.90
C ILE A 268 -3.52 -11.41 -4.45
N CYS A 269 -4.45 -12.18 -3.90
CA CYS A 269 -4.42 -12.65 -2.52
C CYS A 269 -5.37 -13.83 -2.33
N PRO A 270 -5.28 -14.59 -1.23
CA PRO A 270 -6.03 -15.84 -1.05
C PRO A 270 -7.54 -15.66 -1.15
N LYS A 271 -8.10 -14.52 -0.69
CA LYS A 271 -9.55 -14.23 -0.80
C LYS A 271 -10.05 -14.14 -2.24
N ASN A 272 -9.16 -13.87 -3.18
CA ASN A 272 -9.45 -13.68 -4.59
C ASN A 272 -9.12 -14.93 -5.43
N ILE A 273 -8.66 -16.03 -4.81
CA ILE A 273 -8.30 -17.27 -5.48
C ILE A 273 -9.24 -18.38 -5.00
N ILE A 274 -10.00 -18.96 -5.93
CA ILE A 274 -10.88 -20.10 -5.64
C ILE A 274 -10.13 -21.41 -5.95
N VAL A 275 -10.30 -22.36 -5.04
CA VAL A 275 -9.56 -23.62 -4.88
C VAL A 275 -10.55 -24.67 -4.33
N ASP A 276 -10.49 -25.91 -4.82
CA ASP A 276 -11.17 -27.17 -4.40
C ASP A 276 -10.68 -28.53 -5.08
N LYS A 277 -10.00 -29.45 -4.39
CA LYS A 277 -9.33 -30.66 -4.97
C LYS A 277 -8.10 -30.42 -5.82
N PHE A 278 -7.29 -29.51 -5.40
CA PHE A 278 -5.96 -29.51 -5.88
C PHE A 278 -5.66 -29.00 -7.36
N GLN A 279 -6.42 -28.03 -7.96
CA GLN A 279 -6.09 -26.89 -8.95
C GLN A 279 -6.62 -25.37 -8.79
N ILE A 280 -6.02 -24.32 -9.35
CA ILE A 280 -6.73 -23.00 -9.41
C ILE A 280 -7.83 -23.03 -10.48
N ILE A 281 -9.03 -22.60 -10.10
CA ILE A 281 -10.25 -22.72 -10.92
C ILE A 281 -10.88 -21.39 -11.25
N ALA A 282 -10.65 -20.39 -10.41
CA ALA A 282 -11.19 -19.07 -10.61
C ALA A 282 -10.36 -18.05 -9.85
N ILE A 283 -10.06 -16.95 -10.53
CA ILE A 283 -9.45 -15.76 -9.95
C ILE A 283 -10.45 -14.61 -10.06
N MET A 284 -10.61 -13.88 -8.96
CA MET A 284 -11.56 -12.79 -8.76
C MET A 284 -10.83 -11.50 -8.38
N GLY A 285 -11.56 -10.39 -8.22
CA GLY A 285 -10.97 -9.13 -7.72
C GLY A 285 -10.23 -8.34 -8.81
N TRP A 286 -10.70 -8.41 -10.05
CA TRP A 286 -10.13 -7.72 -11.21
C TRP A 286 -10.38 -6.20 -11.24
N ASP A 287 -10.96 -5.64 -10.18
CA ASP A 287 -11.33 -4.24 -10.04
C ASP A 287 -10.17 -3.26 -10.22
N CYS A 288 -8.97 -3.68 -9.85
CA CYS A 288 -7.77 -2.84 -9.91
C CYS A 288 -6.76 -3.34 -10.94
N ALA A 289 -7.16 -4.33 -11.73
CA ALA A 289 -6.31 -4.92 -12.73
C ALA A 289 -6.13 -3.98 -13.91
N GLY A 290 -4.97 -4.05 -14.56
CA GLY A 290 -4.61 -3.12 -15.61
C GLY A 290 -3.19 -3.28 -16.10
N TRP A 291 -2.80 -2.41 -17.02
CA TRP A 291 -1.44 -2.34 -17.53
C TRP A 291 -0.64 -1.33 -16.71
N TYR A 292 0.25 -1.84 -15.88
CA TYR A 292 1.03 -1.07 -14.93
C TYR A 292 2.52 -1.42 -15.04
N PRO A 293 3.42 -0.62 -14.46
CA PRO A 293 4.84 -0.95 -14.39
C PRO A 293 5.10 -2.37 -13.85
N ASP A 294 6.18 -2.99 -14.31
CA ASP A 294 6.58 -4.37 -13.96
C ASP A 294 6.67 -4.66 -12.46
N TRP A 295 6.94 -3.65 -11.63
CA TRP A 295 7.00 -3.74 -10.18
C TRP A 295 5.63 -3.66 -9.49
N TRP A 296 4.57 -3.23 -10.17
CA TRP A 296 3.28 -2.90 -9.55
C TRP A 296 2.62 -4.08 -8.84
N GLU A 297 2.51 -5.23 -9.53
CA GLU A 297 1.92 -6.43 -8.92
C GLU A 297 2.68 -6.87 -7.67
N TYR A 298 4.02 -6.75 -7.70
CA TYR A 298 4.89 -7.13 -6.58
C TYR A 298 4.63 -6.25 -5.37
N VAL A 299 4.57 -4.91 -5.53
CA VAL A 299 4.33 -4.04 -4.37
C VAL A 299 2.90 -4.16 -3.84
N LYS A 300 1.91 -4.34 -4.73
CA LYS A 300 0.50 -4.53 -4.33
C LYS A 300 0.25 -5.85 -3.63
N PHE A 301 1.05 -6.88 -3.91
CA PHE A 301 0.99 -8.17 -3.21
C PHE A 301 1.08 -8.02 -1.68
N PHE A 302 1.92 -7.10 -1.20
CA PHE A 302 2.12 -6.84 0.23
C PHE A 302 1.03 -5.95 0.86
N GLU A 303 0.23 -5.24 0.05
CA GLU A 303 -0.95 -4.51 0.53
C GLU A 303 -2.21 -5.36 0.60
N ALA A 304 -2.24 -6.46 -0.16
CA ALA A 304 -3.43 -7.25 -0.34
C ALA A 304 -3.77 -7.99 0.96
N ARG A 305 -4.72 -7.47 1.74
CA ARG A 305 -5.09 -8.04 3.03
C ARG A 305 -5.49 -9.51 2.94
N THR A 306 -4.83 -10.30 3.78
CA THR A 306 -5.17 -11.68 4.08
C THR A 306 -5.83 -11.78 5.46
N SER A 307 -6.56 -12.88 5.71
CA SER A 307 -7.03 -13.20 7.07
C SER A 307 -5.86 -13.68 7.93
N ASP A 308 -6.01 -13.65 9.26
CA ASP A 308 -4.97 -14.13 10.19
C ASP A 308 -4.49 -15.55 9.88
N LYS A 309 -5.39 -16.39 9.35
CA LYS A 309 -5.11 -17.77 8.91
C LYS A 309 -4.18 -17.87 7.69
N ASN A 310 -4.02 -16.78 6.95
CA ASN A 310 -3.21 -16.67 5.74
C ASN A 310 -2.16 -15.55 5.90
N SER A 311 -1.70 -15.31 7.13
CA SER A 311 -0.72 -14.27 7.46
C SER A 311 0.67 -14.55 6.88
N ASP A 312 0.97 -15.82 6.61
CA ASP A 312 2.18 -16.31 5.93
C ASP A 312 2.17 -16.04 4.41
N TRP A 313 1.05 -15.60 3.84
CA TRP A 313 0.91 -15.32 2.39
C TRP A 313 2.06 -14.50 1.82
N TYR A 314 2.52 -13.49 2.55
CA TYR A 314 3.55 -12.57 2.09
C TYR A 314 4.94 -13.20 2.02
N GLU A 315 5.19 -14.26 2.80
CA GLU A 315 6.47 -14.98 2.81
C GLU A 315 6.70 -15.75 1.50
N TYR A 316 5.61 -16.11 0.78
CA TYR A 316 5.68 -16.80 -0.51
C TYR A 316 5.96 -15.87 -1.70
N ALA A 317 6.29 -14.60 -1.48
CA ALA A 317 6.56 -13.64 -2.57
C ALA A 317 7.68 -14.15 -3.51
N SER A 318 8.76 -14.69 -2.96
CA SER A 318 9.90 -15.22 -3.73
C SER A 318 9.55 -16.46 -4.55
N GLU A 319 8.51 -17.20 -4.14
CA GLU A 319 8.01 -18.37 -4.86
C GLU A 319 7.06 -17.98 -5.99
N ILE A 320 6.23 -16.95 -5.77
CA ILE A 320 5.20 -16.46 -6.70
C ILE A 320 5.80 -15.58 -7.80
N PHE A 321 6.76 -14.72 -7.46
CA PHE A 321 7.35 -13.77 -8.40
C PHE A 321 8.72 -14.23 -8.88
N CYS A 322 8.89 -14.32 -10.19
CA CYS A 322 10.20 -14.62 -10.80
C CYS A 322 11.20 -13.45 -10.67
N GLN A 323 10.71 -12.25 -10.37
CA GLN A 323 11.51 -11.05 -10.19
C GLN A 323 10.93 -10.26 -9.02
N GLU A 324 11.79 -9.91 -8.07
CA GLU A 324 11.45 -9.09 -6.92
C GLU A 324 11.83 -7.63 -7.14
N PHE A 325 11.12 -6.73 -6.46
CA PHE A 325 11.31 -5.29 -6.54
C PHE A 325 11.41 -4.67 -5.14
N PRO A 326 12.47 -4.99 -4.36
CA PRO A 326 12.57 -4.59 -2.95
C PRO A 326 12.70 -3.07 -2.76
N VAL A 327 13.35 -2.37 -3.70
CA VAL A 327 13.44 -0.90 -3.66
C VAL A 327 12.06 -0.29 -3.87
N GLU A 328 11.36 -0.70 -4.93
CA GLU A 328 10.02 -0.22 -5.22
C GLU A 328 9.03 -0.58 -4.09
N LEU A 329 9.17 -1.74 -3.46
CA LEU A 329 8.39 -2.13 -2.28
C LEU A 329 8.62 -1.17 -1.11
N ALA A 330 9.89 -0.93 -0.73
CA ALA A 330 10.20 -0.01 0.36
C ALA A 330 9.70 1.41 0.09
N VAL A 331 9.82 1.87 -1.16
CA VAL A 331 9.35 3.18 -1.60
C VAL A 331 7.83 3.25 -1.58
N TYR A 332 7.14 2.22 -2.09
CA TYR A 332 5.68 2.16 -2.09
C TYR A 332 5.11 2.11 -0.66
N GLN A 333 5.77 1.40 0.27
CA GLN A 333 5.43 1.48 1.70
C GLN A 333 5.59 2.91 2.27
N GLY A 334 6.60 3.65 1.80
CA GLY A 334 6.75 5.08 2.09
C GLY A 334 5.61 5.93 1.52
N VAL A 335 5.19 5.65 0.29
CA VAL A 335 4.04 6.30 -0.37
C VAL A 335 2.77 6.07 0.45
N VAL A 336 2.43 4.82 0.79
CA VAL A 336 1.22 4.47 1.55
C VAL A 336 1.14 5.20 2.88
N ARG A 337 2.26 5.34 3.61
CA ARG A 337 2.32 6.09 4.88
C ARG A 337 2.11 7.59 4.73
N CYS A 338 2.38 8.13 3.55
CA CYS A 338 2.25 9.55 3.26
C CYS A 338 0.87 9.91 2.68
N GLN A 339 0.10 8.94 2.21
CA GLN A 339 -1.20 9.16 1.57
C GLN A 339 -2.33 9.40 2.58
N LEU A 340 -3.27 10.25 2.18
CA LEU A 340 -4.56 10.43 2.82
C LEU A 340 -5.44 9.17 2.63
N PRO A 341 -6.32 8.86 3.60
CA PRO A 341 -7.36 7.84 3.44
C PRO A 341 -8.40 8.22 2.38
#